data_AF-A0A2H5VHZ7-F1
#
_entry.id   AF-A0A2H5VHZ7-F1
#
_cell.length_a   1.000
_cell.length_b   1.000
_cell.length_c   1.000
_cell.angle_alpha   90.00
_cell.angle_beta   90.00
_cell.angle_gamma   90.00
#
_symmetry.space_group_name_H-M   'P 1'
#
loop_
_entity.id
_entity.type
_entity.pdbx_description
1 polymer ?
#
loop_
_entity_poly.entity_id
_entity_poly.type
_entity_poly.pdbx_seq_one_letter_code
_entity_poly.pdbx_strand_id
1 'polypeptide(L)'
;MSWPPYVWDQIKNITADELIAALERDGWQLRKGRGSRRIFRKRSRVVAIHYHRRKTFNPKMLQTLLKDIGWDEADLRRLGLVR
;
A
#
# COMPACT_ATOMS: atom_id res chain seq x y z
N MET A 1 8.33 -11.21 3.62
CA MET A 1 7.51 -11.00 4.83
C MET A 1 6.32 -11.91 4.67
N SER A 2 6.04 -12.77 5.64
CA SER A 2 4.88 -13.66 5.58
C SER A 2 3.79 -13.07 6.46
N TRP A 3 2.65 -12.75 5.88
CA TRP A 3 1.47 -12.29 6.63
C TRP A 3 0.73 -13.52 7.17
N PRO A 4 0.11 -13.45 8.37
CA PRO A 4 -0.81 -14.49 8.80
C PRO A 4 -1.94 -14.68 7.77
N PRO A 5 -2.44 -15.91 7.55
CA PRO A 5 -3.47 -16.16 6.54
C PRO A 5 -4.70 -15.25 6.68
N TYR A 6 -5.17 -15.02 7.90
CA TYR A 6 -6.33 -14.16 8.18
C TYR A 6 -6.10 -12.68 7.85
N VAL A 7 -4.85 -12.20 7.89
CA VAL A 7 -4.48 -10.86 7.43
C VAL A 7 -4.43 -10.84 5.91
N TRP A 8 -3.71 -11.80 5.33
CA TRP A 8 -3.48 -11.87 3.90
C TRP A 8 -4.78 -11.97 3.10
N ASP A 9 -5.74 -12.77 3.56
CA ASP A 9 -7.03 -12.93 2.88
C ASP A 9 -7.83 -11.63 2.77
N GLN A 10 -7.64 -10.70 3.70
CA GLN A 10 -8.29 -9.38 3.69
C GLN A 10 -7.57 -8.40 2.75
N ILE A 11 -6.23 -8.45 2.68
CA ILE A 11 -5.44 -7.46 1.93
C ILE A 11 -5.03 -7.90 0.52
N LYS A 12 -5.06 -9.19 0.18
CA LYS A 12 -4.50 -9.74 -1.08
C LYS A 12 -5.10 -9.14 -2.36
N ASN A 13 -6.30 -8.57 -2.26
CA ASN A 13 -7.04 -7.99 -3.39
C ASN A 13 -7.28 -6.49 -3.25
N ILE A 14 -6.53 -5.78 -2.41
CA ILE A 14 -6.68 -4.32 -2.33
C ILE A 14 -6.32 -3.68 -3.68
N THR A 15 -7.10 -2.68 -4.03
CA THR A 15 -6.91 -1.85 -5.21
C THR A 15 -5.81 -0.83 -4.99
N ALA A 16 -5.27 -0.29 -6.07
CA ALA A 16 -4.36 0.84 -6.00
C ALA A 16 -5.00 2.07 -5.33
N ASP A 17 -6.31 2.24 -5.47
CA ASP A 17 -7.08 3.31 -4.83
C ASP A 17 -7.10 3.15 -3.29
N GLU A 18 -7.39 1.95 -2.80
CA GLU A 18 -7.38 1.63 -1.36
C GLU A 18 -5.99 1.79 -0.75
N LEU A 19 -4.95 1.32 -1.45
CA LEU A 19 -3.56 1.47 -1.00
C LEU A 19 -3.15 2.95 -0.92
N ILE A 20 -3.52 3.77 -1.92
CA ILE A 20 -3.23 5.21 -1.91
C ILE A 20 -3.98 5.90 -0.77
N ALA A 21 -5.28 5.61 -0.57
CA ALA A 21 -6.05 6.17 0.52
C ALA A 21 -5.48 5.77 1.90
N ALA A 22 -4.94 4.56 2.04
CA ALA A 22 -4.24 4.14 3.25
C ALA A 22 -2.91 4.89 3.44
N LEU A 23 -2.13 5.11 2.37
CA LEU A 23 -0.90 5.90 2.44
C LEU A 23 -1.16 7.34 2.87
N GLU A 24 -2.19 7.98 2.31
CA GLU A 24 -2.59 9.33 2.67
C GLU A 24 -3.00 9.44 4.13
N ARG A 25 -3.81 8.48 4.63
CA ARG A 25 -4.18 8.37 6.05
C ARG A 25 -2.97 8.11 6.97
N ASP A 26 -1.95 7.42 6.46
CA ASP A 26 -0.69 7.22 7.15
C ASP A 26 0.26 8.43 7.07
N GLY A 27 -0.14 9.51 6.40
CA GLY A 27 0.64 10.75 6.29
C GLY A 27 1.74 10.71 5.24
N TRP A 28 1.67 9.80 4.26
CA TRP A 28 2.53 9.86 3.09
C TRP A 28 2.11 11.00 2.18
N GLN A 29 3.09 11.64 1.55
CA GLN A 29 2.86 12.77 0.65
C GLN A 29 3.18 12.36 -0.79
N LEU A 30 2.23 12.59 -1.70
CA LEU A 30 2.48 12.45 -3.14
C LEU A 30 3.45 13.54 -3.59
N ARG A 31 4.62 13.15 -4.08
CA ARG A 31 5.66 14.07 -4.58
C ARG A 31 5.64 14.23 -6.09
N LYS A 32 5.30 13.15 -6.81
CA LYS A 32 5.23 13.16 -8.28
C LYS A 32 4.18 12.17 -8.74
N GLY A 33 3.26 12.63 -9.59
CA GLY A 33 2.28 11.78 -10.26
C GLY A 33 2.21 12.11 -11.73
N ARG A 34 2.81 11.28 -12.59
CA ARG A 34 2.65 11.39 -14.05
C ARG A 34 2.31 10.00 -14.61
N GLY A 35 1.31 9.94 -15.47
CA GLY A 35 0.86 8.67 -16.08
C GLY A 35 0.43 7.65 -15.02
N SER A 36 0.91 6.42 -15.14
CA SER A 36 0.63 5.31 -14.22
C SER A 36 1.60 5.22 -13.03
N ARG A 37 2.51 6.17 -12.82
CA ARG A 37 3.43 6.15 -11.67
C ARG A 37 3.07 7.24 -10.67
N ARG A 38 3.02 6.89 -9.39
CA ARG A 38 2.83 7.80 -8.25
C ARG A 38 3.96 7.58 -7.26
N ILE A 39 4.70 8.63 -6.92
CA ILE A 39 5.82 8.57 -5.97
C ILE A 39 5.38 9.22 -4.67
N PHE A 40 5.34 8.42 -3.60
CA PHE A 40 5.01 8.86 -2.26
C PHE A 40 6.26 8.93 -1.40
N ARG A 41 6.31 9.90 -0.48
CA ARG A 41 7.39 10.07 0.49
C ARG A 41 6.83 10.22 1.91
N LYS A 42 7.47 9.54 2.87
CA LYS A 42 7.25 9.74 4.31
C LYS A 42 8.61 9.69 5.02
N ARG A 43 9.00 10.79 5.66
CA ARG A 43 10.32 10.97 6.29
C ARG A 43 11.45 10.64 5.30
N SER A 44 12.22 9.58 5.54
CA SER A 44 13.31 9.09 4.67
C SER A 44 12.88 8.02 3.66
N ARG A 45 11.64 7.49 3.75
CA ARG A 45 11.13 6.44 2.85
C ARG A 45 10.48 7.03 1.61
N VAL A 46 10.69 6.36 0.48
CA VAL A 46 10.09 6.69 -0.82
C VAL A 46 9.55 5.40 -1.44
N VAL A 47 8.30 5.44 -1.88
CA VAL A 47 7.64 4.28 -2.53
C VAL A 47 7.02 4.73 -3.84
N ALA A 48 7.20 3.92 -4.89
CA ALA A 48 6.59 4.13 -6.18
C ALA A 48 5.42 3.17 -6.39
N ILE A 49 4.21 3.71 -6.48
CA ILE A 49 3.00 2.94 -6.81
C ILE A 49 2.76 3.02 -8.31
N HIS A 50 2.61 1.84 -8.92
CA HIS A 50 2.04 1.68 -10.24
C HIS A 50 0.51 1.80 -10.13
N TYR A 51 -0.01 2.97 -10.45
CA TYR A 51 -1.41 3.33 -10.37
C TYR A 51 -2.14 3.05 -11.69
N HIS A 52 -3.03 2.08 -11.62
CA HIS A 52 -4.11 1.88 -12.59
C HIS A 52 -5.42 1.85 -11.81
N ARG A 53 -6.33 2.76 -12.16
CA ARG A 53 -7.61 2.92 -11.47
C ARG A 53 -8.36 1.58 -11.37
N ARG A 54 -8.84 1.23 -10.17
CA ARG A 54 -9.59 0.01 -9.85
C ARG A 54 -8.86 -1.32 -10.14
N LYS A 55 -7.54 -1.29 -10.35
CA LYS A 55 -6.76 -2.53 -10.48
C LYS A 55 -6.13 -2.92 -9.16
N THR A 56 -6.06 -4.22 -8.94
CA THR A 56 -5.33 -4.84 -7.84
C THR A 56 -3.86 -5.07 -8.22
N PHE A 57 -3.04 -5.35 -7.22
CA PHE A 57 -1.65 -5.74 -7.41
C PHE A 57 -1.55 -7.26 -7.53
N ASN A 58 -0.53 -7.76 -8.24
CA ASN A 58 -0.22 -9.17 -8.07
C ASN A 58 0.27 -9.42 -6.62
N PRO A 59 0.05 -10.62 -6.06
CA PRO A 59 0.43 -10.94 -4.67
C PRO A 59 1.86 -10.56 -4.30
N LYS A 60 2.82 -10.84 -5.19
CA LYS A 60 4.25 -10.59 -4.94
C LYS A 60 4.60 -9.10 -4.93
N MET A 61 4.01 -8.30 -5.81
CA MET A 61 4.17 -6.85 -5.84
C MET A 61 3.57 -6.24 -4.57
N LEU A 62 2.37 -6.67 -4.18
CA LEU A 62 1.74 -6.15 -2.97
C LEU A 62 2.60 -6.42 -1.73
N GLN A 63 3.11 -7.64 -1.57
CA GLN A 63 4.00 -7.98 -0.46
C GLN A 63 5.28 -7.15 -0.45
N THR A 64 5.86 -6.89 -1.63
CA THR A 64 7.05 -6.03 -1.77
C THR A 64 6.71 -4.59 -1.39
N LEU A 65 5.60 -4.04 -1.89
CA LEU A 65 5.15 -2.69 -1.57
C LEU A 65 4.90 -2.52 -0.07
N LEU A 66 4.18 -3.44 0.56
CA LEU A 66 3.90 -3.37 1.99
C LEU A 66 5.18 -3.46 2.83
N LYS A 67 6.16 -4.26 2.40
CA LYS A 67 7.48 -4.31 3.03
C LYS A 67 8.24 -2.99 2.89
N ASP A 68 8.22 -2.37 1.72
CA ASP A 68 8.91 -1.09 1.45
C ASP A 68 8.26 0.09 2.19
N ILE A 69 6.91 0.08 2.26
CA ILE A 69 6.13 0.99 3.10
C ILE A 69 6.48 0.75 4.57
N GLY A 70 6.65 -0.53 4.93
CA GLY A 70 7.03 -1.06 6.24
C GLY A 70 5.92 -0.90 7.26
N TRP A 71 4.68 -1.20 6.85
CA TRP A 71 3.54 -1.39 7.74
C TRP A 71 3.59 -2.77 8.38
N ASP A 72 3.11 -2.85 9.61
CA ASP A 72 2.78 -4.10 10.29
C ASP A 72 1.26 -4.32 10.36
N GLU A 73 0.83 -5.39 11.04
CA GLU A 73 -0.60 -5.70 11.19
C GLU A 73 -1.37 -4.61 11.95
N ALA A 74 -0.72 -3.94 12.92
CA ALA A 74 -1.34 -2.86 13.67
C ALA A 74 -1.57 -1.63 12.80
N ASP A 75 -0.62 -1.31 11.91
CA ASP A 75 -0.78 -0.30 10.88
C ASP A 75 -1.92 -0.65 9.92
N LEU A 76 -1.99 -1.89 9.43
CA LEU A 76 -3.06 -2.32 8.54
C LEU A 76 -4.45 -2.16 9.17
N ARG A 77 -4.60 -2.47 10.47
CA ARG A 77 -5.82 -2.23 11.24
C ARG A 77 -6.10 -0.74 11.41
N ARG A 78 -5.12 0.05 11.85
CA ARG A 78 -5.22 1.51 12.00
C ARG A 78 -5.63 2.20 10.69
N LEU A 79 -5.18 1.66 9.57
CA LEU A 79 -5.48 2.14 8.22
C LEU A 79 -6.69 1.45 7.59
N GLY A 80 -7.46 0.66 8.35
CA GLY A 80 -8.71 0.06 7.91
C GLY A 80 -8.59 -0.88 6.70
N LEU A 81 -7.42 -1.47 6.49
CA LEU A 81 -7.19 -2.50 5.46
C LEU A 81 -7.52 -3.91 6.00
N VAL A 82 -7.56 -4.06 7.31
CA VAL A 82 -7.83 -5.31 8.04
C VAL A 82 -8.80 -4.99 9.18
N ARG A 83 -9.74 -5.89 9.45
CA ARG A 83 -10.65 -5.84 10.60
C ARG A 83 -10.11 -6.66 11.78
#